data_AF-A0A9E3HCZ4-F1
#
_entry.id   AF-A0A9E3HCZ4-F1
#
_cell.length_a   1.000
_cell.length_b   1.000
_cell.length_c   1.000
_cell.angle_alpha   90.00
_cell.angle_beta   90.00
_cell.angle_gamma   90.00
#
_symmetry.space_group_name_H-M   'P 1'
#
loop_
_entity.id
_entity.type
_entity.pdbx_description
1 polymer ?
#
loop_
_entity_poly.entity_id
_entity_poly.type
_entity_poly.pdbx_seq_one_letter_code
_entity_poly.pdbx_strand_id
1 'polypeptide(L)'
;MSNPGEMSWDLRAQKMLSYSVGCGASKLARSLNAFQMYWHVQGMKTLYQGKIIFNGEEFEVSPKMSYGYQDKNWGTDYTNPWVWLNCNNFTSQATGQKLALTSLDLGGARAVLFGVPLQSTVVVAFYHEGQLYEFSFSKIWLSPRQRFDIKVTEKEVIWNIVAWNVKAKIEIYFTCPKKTMQFINYENPDGEKKHKELWNGNYASGTVKLYRRAGNDFELIDIFEGELGGCEYGVY
;
A
#
# COMPACT_ATOMS: atom_id res chain seq x y z
N MET A 1 -18.94 -24.14 13.82
CA MET A 1 -18.73 -22.86 14.51
C MET A 1 -17.24 -22.76 14.82
N SER A 2 -16.52 -21.82 14.22
CA SER A 2 -15.11 -21.56 14.53
C SER A 2 -15.01 -20.72 15.81
N ASN A 3 -14.11 -21.09 16.72
CA ASN A 3 -13.78 -20.29 17.89
C ASN A 3 -13.11 -18.98 17.41
N PRO A 4 -13.57 -17.78 17.84
CA PRO A 4 -12.96 -16.51 17.44
C PRO A 4 -11.50 -16.36 17.91
N GLY A 5 -11.06 -17.18 18.88
CA GLY A 5 -9.73 -17.09 19.48
C GLY A 5 -9.56 -15.84 20.35
N GLU A 6 -8.36 -15.66 20.85
CA GLU A 6 -7.95 -14.47 21.62
C GLU A 6 -6.60 -13.95 21.13
N MET A 7 -6.46 -12.63 21.13
CA MET A 7 -5.21 -11.95 20.79
C MET A 7 -5.03 -10.75 21.73
N SER A 8 -3.85 -10.61 22.31
CA SER A 8 -3.42 -9.42 23.03
C SER A 8 -1.99 -9.08 22.65
N TRP A 9 -1.59 -7.84 22.85
CA TRP A 9 -0.24 -7.40 22.48
C TRP A 9 0.21 -6.22 23.34
N ASP A 10 1.51 -6.17 23.61
CA ASP A 10 2.22 -5.00 24.11
C ASP A 10 3.32 -4.68 23.11
N LEU A 11 3.02 -3.76 22.20
CA LEU A 11 3.90 -3.38 21.09
C LEU A 11 4.22 -1.90 21.14
N ARG A 12 5.51 -1.59 21.04
CA ARG A 12 6.02 -0.25 20.79
C ARG A 12 6.28 -0.10 19.31
N ALA A 13 5.82 1.01 18.74
CA ALA A 13 5.97 1.32 17.32
C ALA A 13 6.94 2.49 17.14
N GLN A 14 8.05 2.25 16.46
CA GLN A 14 8.96 3.30 16.00
C GLN A 14 8.73 3.54 14.50
N LYS A 15 8.13 4.68 14.17
CA LYS A 15 7.80 5.06 12.79
C LYS A 15 9.03 5.69 12.14
N MET A 16 9.61 5.00 11.16
CA MET A 16 10.85 5.41 10.50
C MET A 16 10.58 6.29 9.29
N LEU A 17 9.52 5.96 8.53
CA LEU A 17 9.09 6.70 7.35
C LEU A 17 7.60 6.99 7.44
N SER A 18 7.20 8.12 6.87
CA SER A 18 5.79 8.50 6.72
C SER A 18 5.55 9.03 5.32
N TYR A 19 4.36 8.79 4.79
CA TYR A 19 3.90 9.32 3.52
C TYR A 19 2.57 10.06 3.68
N SER A 20 2.45 11.21 3.01
CA SER A 20 1.23 12.00 2.95
C SER A 20 0.91 12.32 1.49
N VAL A 21 -0.36 12.13 1.11
CA VAL A 21 -0.86 12.46 -0.24
C VAL A 21 -0.88 13.97 -0.53
N GLY A 22 -0.41 14.81 0.39
CA GLY A 22 -0.24 16.25 0.18
C GLY A 22 -1.58 16.98 0.08
N CYS A 23 -1.82 17.67 -1.04
CA CYS A 23 -3.03 18.48 -1.21
C CYS A 23 -4.33 17.66 -1.06
N GLY A 24 -4.29 16.38 -1.45
CA GLY A 24 -5.41 15.43 -1.32
C GLY A 24 -5.86 15.18 0.11
N ALA A 25 -4.99 15.43 1.10
CA ALA A 25 -5.32 15.34 2.52
C ALA A 25 -4.95 16.62 3.28
N SER A 26 -4.89 17.78 2.61
CA SER A 26 -4.56 19.06 3.26
C SER A 26 -5.64 19.51 4.26
N LYS A 27 -5.31 20.44 5.16
CA LYS A 27 -6.28 21.01 6.12
C LYS A 27 -7.52 21.57 5.41
N LEU A 28 -7.32 22.28 4.30
CA LEU A 28 -8.40 22.85 3.49
C LEU A 28 -9.27 21.77 2.84
N ALA A 29 -8.65 20.77 2.20
CA ALA A 29 -9.40 19.66 1.59
C ALA A 29 -10.28 18.96 2.64
N ARG A 30 -9.71 18.66 3.81
CA ARG A 30 -10.42 18.04 4.94
C ARG A 30 -11.54 18.93 5.49
N SER A 31 -11.31 20.23 5.68
CA SER A 31 -12.35 21.14 6.20
C SER A 31 -13.54 21.28 5.25
N LEU A 32 -13.33 21.05 3.95
CA LEU A 32 -14.37 21.09 2.93
C LEU A 32 -15.00 19.71 2.66
N ASN A 33 -14.53 18.65 3.32
CA ASN A 33 -14.85 17.26 2.95
C ASN A 33 -14.73 17.02 1.44
N ALA A 34 -13.67 17.58 0.83
CA ALA A 34 -13.49 17.58 -0.61
C ALA A 34 -13.41 16.16 -1.18
N PHE A 35 -12.70 15.25 -0.52
CA PHE A 35 -12.64 13.84 -0.92
C PHE A 35 -13.55 12.98 -0.05
N GLN A 36 -14.21 12.00 -0.68
CA GLN A 36 -15.01 10.98 -0.01
C GLN A 36 -14.17 10.10 0.92
N MET A 37 -12.89 9.91 0.59
CA MET A 37 -11.93 9.17 1.38
C MET A 37 -10.58 9.89 1.40
N TYR A 38 -9.97 9.94 2.57
CA TYR A 38 -8.61 10.40 2.79
C TYR A 38 -7.74 9.24 3.23
N TRP A 39 -6.44 9.39 2.97
CA TRP A 39 -5.43 8.40 3.31
C TRP A 39 -4.17 9.11 3.81
N HIS A 40 -3.58 8.56 4.87
CA HIS A 40 -2.30 9.03 5.40
C HIS A 40 -1.53 7.85 5.97
N VAL A 41 -0.28 7.69 5.56
CA VAL A 41 0.58 6.60 5.99
C VAL A 41 1.57 7.15 7.01
N GLN A 42 1.18 7.15 8.28
CA GLN A 42 2.03 7.70 9.34
C GLN A 42 3.28 6.84 9.59
N GLY A 43 3.20 5.54 9.27
CA GLY A 43 4.26 4.57 9.46
C GLY A 43 4.48 3.72 8.21
N MET A 44 4.82 4.36 7.08
CA MET A 44 5.18 3.71 5.81
C MET A 44 6.19 2.59 6.03
N LYS A 45 7.20 2.88 6.87
CA LYS A 45 8.05 1.87 7.49
C LYS A 45 8.00 2.03 9.00
N THR A 46 7.61 0.98 9.71
CA THR A 46 7.50 0.96 11.17
C THR A 46 8.26 -0.23 11.74
N LEU A 47 9.11 0.03 12.73
CA LEU A 47 9.77 -1.00 13.50
C LEU A 47 8.95 -1.26 14.77
N TYR A 48 8.40 -2.47 14.87
CA TYR A 48 7.70 -2.90 16.08
C TYR A 48 8.64 -3.66 17.02
N GLN A 49 8.41 -3.50 18.32
CA GLN A 49 9.09 -4.25 19.36
C GLN A 49 8.11 -4.59 20.47
N GLY A 50 8.17 -5.82 20.98
CA GLY A 50 7.40 -6.24 22.15
C GLY A 50 6.89 -7.66 22.01
N LYS A 51 5.67 -7.92 22.47
CA LYS A 51 5.09 -9.25 22.53
C LYS A 51 3.68 -9.28 21.96
N ILE A 52 3.35 -10.38 21.29
CA ILE A 52 1.99 -10.74 20.89
C ILE A 52 1.64 -12.05 21.60
N ILE A 53 0.47 -12.13 22.21
CA ILE A 53 -0.08 -13.38 22.76
C ILE A 53 -1.28 -13.73 21.89
N PHE A 54 -1.23 -14.86 21.19
CA PHE A 54 -2.29 -15.36 20.34
C PHE A 54 -2.69 -16.76 20.77
N ASN A 55 -3.94 -16.94 21.21
CA ASN A 55 -4.46 -18.21 21.74
C ASN A 55 -3.54 -18.85 22.81
N GLY A 56 -3.01 -18.03 23.72
CA GLY A 56 -2.08 -18.46 24.78
C GLY A 56 -0.62 -18.65 24.34
N GLU A 57 -0.31 -18.59 23.04
CA GLU A 57 1.05 -18.66 22.52
C GLU A 57 1.70 -17.27 22.46
N GLU A 58 2.90 -17.13 23.03
CA GLU A 58 3.65 -15.88 23.06
C GLU A 58 4.63 -15.79 21.88
N PHE A 59 4.57 -14.68 21.14
CA PHE A 59 5.45 -14.34 20.03
C PHE A 59 6.24 -13.09 20.37
N GLU A 60 7.57 -13.17 20.29
CA GLU A 60 8.44 -12.01 20.42
C GLU A 60 8.54 -11.25 19.08
N VAL A 61 8.30 -9.95 19.14
CA VAL A 61 8.48 -9.03 18.01
C VAL A 61 9.73 -8.21 18.24
N SER A 62 10.67 -8.29 17.30
CA SER A 62 11.90 -7.48 17.34
C SER A 62 11.97 -6.53 16.14
N PRO A 63 12.61 -5.36 16.28
CA PRO A 63 12.82 -4.43 15.18
C PRO A 63 13.52 -5.06 13.96
N LYS A 64 14.41 -6.03 14.20
CA LYS A 64 15.19 -6.70 13.13
C LYS A 64 14.35 -7.60 12.23
N MET A 65 13.24 -8.11 12.74
CA MET A 65 12.32 -9.00 12.02
C MET A 65 11.02 -8.29 11.61
N SER A 66 10.95 -6.97 11.80
CA SER A 66 9.72 -6.20 11.60
C SER A 66 9.65 -5.59 10.20
N TYR A 67 8.62 -5.97 9.46
CA TYR A 67 8.23 -5.36 8.18
C TYR A 67 7.01 -4.46 8.35
N GLY A 68 6.96 -3.75 9.48
CA GLY A 68 5.77 -3.07 9.95
C GLY A 68 5.33 -1.91 9.06
N TYR A 69 4.01 -1.75 8.99
CA TYR A 69 3.30 -0.69 8.30
C TYR A 69 2.22 -0.11 9.23
N GLN A 70 1.86 1.16 9.05
CA GLN A 70 0.71 1.77 9.70
C GLN A 70 0.17 2.96 8.89
N ASP A 71 -1.10 2.91 8.53
CA ASP A 71 -1.84 4.00 7.92
C ASP A 71 -3.16 4.29 8.61
N LYS A 72 -3.86 5.25 8.03
CA LYS A 72 -5.21 5.64 8.40
C LYS A 72 -5.97 6.00 7.14
N ASN A 73 -7.14 5.40 6.99
CA ASN A 73 -8.19 5.85 6.08
C ASN A 73 -9.32 6.48 6.90
N TRP A 74 -9.93 7.55 6.37
CA TRP A 74 -11.11 8.16 6.97
C TRP A 74 -11.91 8.90 5.90
N GLY A 75 -13.20 9.14 6.13
CA GLY A 75 -14.09 9.74 5.14
C GLY A 75 -15.51 9.24 5.32
N THR A 76 -16.25 9.15 4.22
CA THR A 76 -17.64 8.67 4.17
C THR A 76 -17.81 7.38 3.38
N ASP A 77 -16.82 6.94 2.58
CA ASP A 77 -16.82 5.65 1.90
C ASP A 77 -15.41 5.25 1.44
N TYR A 78 -15.28 4.02 0.91
CA TYR A 78 -14.06 3.52 0.27
C TYR A 78 -13.98 3.95 -1.21
N THR A 79 -12.79 3.87 -1.81
CA THR A 79 -12.69 3.95 -3.28
C THR A 79 -13.23 2.65 -3.91
N ASN A 80 -13.83 2.77 -5.10
CA ASN A 80 -14.23 1.60 -5.90
C ASN A 80 -13.58 1.65 -7.30
N PRO A 81 -12.68 0.71 -7.65
CA PRO A 81 -12.22 -0.42 -6.83
C PRO A 81 -11.45 0.02 -5.57
N TRP A 82 -11.38 -0.86 -4.58
CA TRP A 82 -10.44 -0.77 -3.47
C TRP A 82 -9.16 -1.51 -3.87
N VAL A 83 -8.05 -0.78 -3.96
CA VAL A 83 -6.73 -1.34 -4.26
C VAL A 83 -5.76 -0.87 -3.20
N TRP A 84 -5.11 -1.80 -2.52
CA TRP A 84 -4.06 -1.50 -1.57
C TRP A 84 -2.95 -2.55 -1.62
N LEU A 85 -1.71 -2.11 -1.49
CA LEU A 85 -0.51 -2.94 -1.43
C LEU A 85 0.57 -2.19 -0.66
N ASN A 86 1.22 -2.83 0.30
CA ASN A 86 2.45 -2.33 0.89
C ASN A 86 3.53 -3.42 0.93
N CYS A 87 4.80 -3.02 1.01
CA CYS A 87 5.89 -3.94 1.30
C CYS A 87 7.06 -3.20 1.95
N ASN A 88 7.68 -3.83 2.95
CA ASN A 88 8.82 -3.30 3.72
C ASN A 88 10.00 -4.28 3.82
N ASN A 89 9.91 -5.43 3.14
CA ASN A 89 10.92 -6.48 3.12
C ASN A 89 11.47 -6.65 1.70
N PHE A 90 12.39 -5.75 1.32
CA PHE A 90 12.98 -5.76 -0.01
C PHE A 90 14.42 -6.27 0.00
N THR A 91 14.78 -6.98 -1.07
CA THR A 91 16.15 -7.32 -1.44
C THR A 91 16.48 -6.66 -2.77
N SER A 92 17.62 -5.98 -2.87
CA SER A 92 18.13 -5.47 -4.15
C SER A 92 18.61 -6.63 -5.01
N GLN A 93 18.17 -6.72 -6.26
CA GLN A 93 18.65 -7.74 -7.18
C GLN A 93 20.08 -7.46 -7.63
N ALA A 94 20.47 -6.18 -7.80
CA ALA A 94 21.82 -5.80 -8.18
C ALA A 94 22.88 -6.18 -7.13
N THR A 95 22.56 -6.07 -5.83
CA THR A 95 23.52 -6.30 -4.74
C THR A 95 23.29 -7.59 -3.96
N GLY A 96 22.11 -8.19 -4.07
CA GLY A 96 21.68 -9.32 -3.24
C GLY A 96 21.43 -8.96 -1.77
N GLN A 97 21.47 -7.67 -1.39
CA GLN A 97 21.36 -7.23 0.00
C GLN A 97 19.93 -6.85 0.38
N LYS A 98 19.57 -7.14 1.63
CA LYS A 98 18.32 -6.66 2.24
C LYS A 98 18.38 -5.15 2.43
N LEU A 99 17.30 -4.47 2.05
CA LEU A 99 17.20 -3.01 2.06
C LEU A 99 16.52 -2.53 3.34
N ALA A 100 17.33 -2.03 4.28
CA ALA A 100 16.84 -1.58 5.57
C ALA A 100 15.88 -0.38 5.47
N LEU A 101 16.04 0.50 4.48
CA LEU A 101 15.23 1.72 4.33
C LEU A 101 14.66 1.82 2.91
N THR A 102 13.90 0.81 2.52
CA THR A 102 13.09 0.81 1.30
C THR A 102 11.68 0.34 1.64
N SER A 103 10.69 1.02 1.06
CA SER A 103 9.28 0.83 1.39
C SER A 103 8.39 1.16 0.20
N LEU A 104 7.36 0.37 0.00
CA LEU A 104 6.33 0.57 -1.02
C LEU A 104 4.99 0.74 -0.33
N ASP A 105 4.25 1.79 -0.70
CA ASP A 105 2.84 1.96 -0.41
C ASP A 105 2.07 2.27 -1.69
N LEU A 106 0.94 1.60 -1.86
CA LEU A 106 0.03 1.78 -2.97
C LEU A 106 -1.40 1.74 -2.46
N GLY A 107 -2.24 2.69 -2.89
CA GLY A 107 -3.59 2.82 -2.35
C GLY A 107 -4.57 3.55 -3.28
N GLY A 108 -5.87 3.28 -3.09
CA GLY A 108 -6.97 3.98 -3.74
C GLY A 108 -7.47 3.26 -4.99
N ALA A 109 -7.75 4.04 -6.04
CA ALA A 109 -7.96 3.67 -7.45
C ALA A 109 -8.94 4.64 -8.10
N ARG A 110 -10.02 5.05 -7.44
CA ARG A 110 -10.97 6.02 -8.00
C ARG A 110 -11.47 6.98 -6.94
N ALA A 111 -10.65 7.99 -6.66
CA ALA A 111 -11.02 9.04 -5.73
C ALA A 111 -12.28 9.80 -6.20
N VAL A 112 -13.13 10.18 -5.26
CA VAL A 112 -14.34 10.99 -5.50
C VAL A 112 -14.11 12.37 -4.88
N LEU A 113 -14.11 13.39 -5.73
CA LEU A 113 -13.88 14.80 -5.36
C LEU A 113 -15.19 15.56 -5.51
N PHE A 114 -15.72 16.11 -4.42
CA PHE A 114 -17.02 16.82 -4.37
C PHE A 114 -18.16 16.03 -5.03
N GLY A 115 -18.22 14.72 -4.78
CA GLY A 115 -19.22 13.81 -5.36
C GLY A 115 -18.96 13.39 -6.81
N VAL A 116 -17.90 13.90 -7.44
CA VAL A 116 -17.53 13.54 -8.83
C VAL A 116 -16.39 12.52 -8.82
N PRO A 117 -16.61 11.31 -9.39
CA PRO A 117 -15.54 10.33 -9.55
C PRO A 117 -14.46 10.82 -10.50
N LEU A 118 -13.20 10.79 -10.06
CA LEU A 118 -12.06 11.11 -10.90
C LEU A 118 -11.70 9.95 -11.83
N GLN A 119 -10.73 10.19 -12.73
CA GLN A 119 -10.11 9.13 -13.51
C GLN A 119 -9.53 8.07 -12.58
N SER A 120 -9.70 6.80 -12.95
CA SER A 120 -9.19 5.68 -12.17
C SER A 120 -7.66 5.75 -12.13
N THR A 121 -7.11 6.18 -11.00
CA THR A 121 -5.68 6.20 -10.69
C THR A 121 -5.37 5.72 -9.27
N VAL A 122 -4.23 5.04 -9.09
CA VAL A 122 -3.73 4.64 -7.78
C VAL A 122 -2.70 5.67 -7.32
N VAL A 123 -2.55 5.80 -6.01
CA VAL A 123 -1.44 6.55 -5.42
C VAL A 123 -0.31 5.57 -5.19
N VAL A 124 0.87 5.84 -5.75
CA VAL A 124 2.08 5.04 -5.53
C VAL A 124 3.14 5.89 -4.85
N ALA A 125 3.62 5.42 -3.71
CA ALA A 125 4.73 5.99 -2.96
C ALA A 125 5.80 4.90 -2.76
N PHE A 126 6.99 5.12 -3.30
CA PHE A 126 8.12 4.21 -3.14
C PHE A 126 9.30 4.98 -2.58
N TYR A 127 9.75 4.63 -1.38
CA TYR A 127 10.92 5.21 -0.77
C TYR A 127 12.13 4.31 -1.00
N HIS A 128 13.21 4.86 -1.53
CA HIS A 128 14.47 4.15 -1.75
C HIS A 128 15.66 5.11 -1.67
N GLU A 129 16.69 4.72 -0.91
CA GLU A 129 17.98 5.44 -0.79
C GLU A 129 17.85 6.94 -0.50
N GLY A 130 17.01 7.31 0.48
CA GLY A 130 16.83 8.72 0.84
C GLY A 130 15.82 9.48 -0.02
N GLN A 131 15.29 8.86 -1.08
CA GLN A 131 14.41 9.51 -2.04
C GLN A 131 13.01 8.88 -2.05
N LEU A 132 11.99 9.74 -1.98
CA LEU A 132 10.61 9.36 -2.22
C LEU A 132 10.27 9.54 -3.70
N TYR A 133 9.84 8.44 -4.34
CA TYR A 133 9.29 8.39 -5.68
C TYR A 133 7.77 8.33 -5.57
N GLU A 134 7.10 9.39 -6.01
CA GLU A 134 5.64 9.51 -5.91
C GLU A 134 4.99 9.64 -7.29
N PHE A 135 3.98 8.81 -7.51
CA PHE A 135 3.14 8.81 -8.70
C PHE A 135 1.68 8.91 -8.23
N SER A 136 1.19 10.14 -8.16
CA SER A 136 -0.10 10.45 -7.53
C SER A 136 -0.75 11.63 -8.24
N PHE A 137 -2.09 11.62 -8.36
CA PHE A 137 -2.85 12.74 -8.88
C PHE A 137 -2.61 14.06 -8.11
N SER A 138 -2.18 13.97 -6.85
CA SER A 138 -1.88 15.16 -6.02
C SER A 138 -0.58 15.87 -6.44
N LYS A 139 0.25 15.23 -7.27
CA LYS A 139 1.50 15.78 -7.82
C LYS A 139 1.35 16.13 -9.30
N ILE A 140 0.27 16.82 -9.66
CA ILE A 140 -0.08 17.11 -11.05
C ILE A 140 1.04 17.80 -11.86
N TRP A 141 1.88 18.62 -11.20
CA TRP A 141 3.03 19.28 -11.81
C TRP A 141 4.13 18.32 -12.29
N LEU A 142 4.16 17.07 -11.82
CA LEU A 142 5.04 16.03 -12.33
C LEU A 142 4.47 15.32 -13.56
N SER A 143 3.26 15.68 -14.00
CA SER A 143 2.53 15.01 -15.09
C SER A 143 2.48 13.48 -14.91
N PRO A 144 2.00 12.99 -13.76
CA PRO A 144 1.96 11.55 -13.47
C PRO A 144 1.01 10.84 -14.44
N ARG A 145 1.44 9.68 -14.91
CA ARG A 145 0.67 8.78 -15.76
C ARG A 145 0.83 7.37 -15.23
N GLN A 146 -0.16 6.54 -15.49
CA GLN A 146 -0.12 5.16 -15.05
C GLN A 146 -1.04 4.25 -15.86
N ARG A 147 -0.74 2.96 -15.79
CA ARG A 147 -1.59 1.85 -16.19
C ARG A 147 -1.56 0.85 -15.04
N PHE A 148 -2.71 0.41 -14.58
CA PHE A 148 -2.78 -0.62 -13.55
C PHE A 148 -3.90 -1.59 -13.87
N ASP A 149 -3.68 -2.83 -13.46
CA ASP A 149 -4.61 -3.93 -13.63
C ASP A 149 -4.46 -4.87 -12.43
N ILE A 150 -5.58 -5.16 -11.77
CA ILE A 150 -5.63 -6.08 -10.65
C ILE A 150 -6.44 -7.30 -11.08
N LYS A 151 -5.79 -8.46 -11.14
CA LYS A 151 -6.44 -9.69 -11.59
C LYS A 151 -6.69 -10.62 -10.42
N VAL A 152 -7.94 -11.04 -10.28
CA VAL A 152 -8.33 -12.12 -9.37
C VAL A 152 -8.41 -13.41 -10.20
N THR A 153 -7.47 -14.32 -9.98
CA THR A 153 -7.45 -15.64 -10.64
C THR A 153 -8.06 -16.70 -9.71
N GLU A 154 -8.08 -17.96 -10.13
CA GLU A 154 -8.49 -19.07 -9.26
C GLU A 154 -7.57 -19.22 -8.03
N LYS A 155 -6.26 -18.96 -8.19
CA LYS A 155 -5.24 -19.30 -7.18
C LYS A 155 -4.65 -18.10 -6.46
N GLU A 156 -4.71 -16.91 -7.03
CA GLU A 156 -4.02 -15.72 -6.53
C GLU A 156 -4.70 -14.43 -6.96
N VAL A 157 -4.39 -13.35 -6.26
CA VAL A 157 -4.66 -11.97 -6.67
C VAL A 157 -3.35 -11.36 -7.16
N ILE A 158 -3.39 -10.64 -8.27
CA ILE A 158 -2.21 -10.09 -8.97
C ILE A 158 -2.35 -8.57 -9.07
N TRP A 159 -1.36 -7.84 -8.57
CA TRP A 159 -1.21 -6.40 -8.72
C TRP A 159 -0.17 -6.12 -9.81
N ASN A 160 -0.61 -5.56 -10.94
CA ASN A 160 0.27 -5.16 -12.04
C ASN A 160 0.12 -3.66 -12.32
N ILE A 161 1.15 -2.87 -11.98
CA ILE A 161 1.11 -1.41 -12.05
C ILE A 161 2.35 -0.90 -12.76
N VAL A 162 2.16 0.00 -13.72
CA VAL A 162 3.22 0.80 -14.34
C VAL A 162 2.85 2.26 -14.17
N ALA A 163 3.70 3.02 -13.48
CA ALA A 163 3.51 4.45 -13.28
C ALA A 163 4.77 5.22 -13.69
N TRP A 164 4.59 6.42 -14.22
CA TRP A 164 5.70 7.28 -14.62
C TRP A 164 5.33 8.75 -14.54
N ASN A 165 6.34 9.59 -14.43
CA ASN A 165 6.21 11.03 -14.43
C ASN A 165 7.41 11.64 -15.18
N VAL A 166 7.58 12.95 -15.15
CA VAL A 166 8.71 13.60 -15.85
C VAL A 166 10.09 13.20 -15.31
N LYS A 167 10.18 12.70 -14.06
CA LYS A 167 11.45 12.38 -13.37
C LYS A 167 11.78 10.89 -13.28
N ALA A 168 10.78 10.02 -13.18
CA ALA A 168 10.98 8.61 -12.89
C ALA A 168 9.88 7.73 -13.51
N LYS A 169 10.14 6.42 -13.54
CA LYS A 169 9.18 5.37 -13.86
C LYS A 169 9.31 4.25 -12.84
N ILE A 170 8.21 3.58 -12.54
CA ILE A 170 8.14 2.42 -11.66
C ILE A 170 7.25 1.35 -12.31
N GLU A 171 7.67 0.09 -12.21
CA GLU A 171 6.88 -1.09 -12.56
C GLU A 171 6.76 -1.95 -11.32
N ILE A 172 5.55 -2.34 -10.94
CA ILE A 172 5.23 -3.11 -9.75
C ILE A 172 4.45 -4.33 -10.20
N TYR A 173 4.95 -5.51 -9.82
CA TYR A 173 4.27 -6.78 -10.05
C TYR A 173 4.30 -7.60 -8.77
N PHE A 174 3.16 -7.73 -8.10
CA PHE A 174 3.00 -8.53 -6.88
C PHE A 174 1.88 -9.55 -7.05
N THR A 175 2.02 -10.72 -6.43
CA THR A 175 0.91 -11.67 -6.28
C THR A 175 0.73 -12.07 -4.82
N CYS A 176 -0.49 -12.44 -4.46
CA CYS A 176 -0.80 -13.03 -3.17
C CYS A 176 -1.64 -14.32 -3.38
N PRO A 177 -1.17 -15.48 -2.92
CA PRO A 177 -1.92 -16.73 -3.03
C PRO A 177 -3.23 -16.65 -2.24
N LYS A 178 -4.37 -16.97 -2.86
CA LYS A 178 -5.68 -16.94 -2.18
C LYS A 178 -5.74 -17.83 -0.94
N LYS A 179 -4.97 -18.92 -0.90
CA LYS A 179 -4.85 -19.81 0.27
C LYS A 179 -4.29 -19.13 1.52
N THR A 180 -3.60 -17.99 1.36
CA THR A 180 -3.06 -17.17 2.46
C THR A 180 -3.86 -15.89 2.69
N MET A 181 -4.96 -15.71 1.96
CA MET A 181 -5.82 -14.54 2.03
C MET A 181 -7.13 -14.88 2.75
N GLN A 182 -7.79 -13.82 3.23
CA GLN A 182 -9.09 -13.91 3.88
C GLN A 182 -10.04 -12.92 3.24
N PHE A 183 -11.34 -13.22 3.32
CA PHE A 183 -12.37 -12.23 3.05
C PHE A 183 -12.63 -11.42 4.30
N ILE A 184 -12.46 -10.11 4.20
CA ILE A 184 -12.82 -9.18 5.25
C ILE A 184 -14.14 -8.51 4.91
N ASN A 185 -14.98 -8.34 5.92
CA ASN A 185 -16.26 -7.67 5.79
C ASN A 185 -16.13 -6.25 6.30
N TYR A 186 -15.88 -5.30 5.39
CA TYR A 186 -15.81 -3.87 5.73
C TYR A 186 -17.18 -3.21 5.61
N GLU A 187 -17.58 -2.56 6.69
CA GLU A 187 -18.66 -1.59 6.72
C GLU A 187 -18.07 -0.21 6.38
N ASN A 188 -18.79 0.57 5.58
CA ASN A 188 -18.51 1.99 5.48
C ASN A 188 -19.00 2.70 6.77
N PRO A 189 -18.69 4.00 6.96
CA PRO A 189 -19.13 4.75 8.14
C PRO A 189 -20.65 4.77 8.39
N ASP A 190 -21.46 4.48 7.37
CA ASP A 190 -22.92 4.38 7.47
C ASP A 190 -23.40 2.96 7.87
N GLY A 191 -22.48 2.01 8.09
CA GLY A 191 -22.79 0.62 8.42
C GLY A 191 -23.11 -0.27 7.21
N GLU A 192 -22.94 0.25 5.99
CA GLU A 192 -23.26 -0.47 4.76
C GLU A 192 -22.09 -1.37 4.31
N LYS A 193 -22.43 -2.61 3.93
CA LYS A 193 -21.50 -3.60 3.40
C LYS A 193 -21.57 -3.61 1.88
N LYS A 194 -20.72 -2.80 1.24
CA LYS A 194 -20.73 -2.67 -0.23
C LYS A 194 -19.84 -3.70 -0.92
N HIS A 195 -18.71 -4.07 -0.32
CA HIS A 195 -17.83 -5.10 -0.88
C HIS A 195 -18.33 -6.51 -0.56
N LYS A 196 -18.51 -7.33 -1.61
CA LYS A 196 -18.88 -8.75 -1.45
C LYS A 196 -17.65 -9.67 -1.35
N GLU A 197 -16.57 -9.30 -2.02
CA GLU A 197 -15.33 -10.06 -2.10
C GLU A 197 -14.13 -9.12 -1.88
N LEU A 198 -13.87 -8.77 -0.61
CA LEU A 198 -12.71 -7.97 -0.23
C LEU A 198 -11.58 -8.90 0.23
N TRP A 199 -10.68 -9.22 -0.69
CA TRP A 199 -9.50 -10.03 -0.42
C TRP A 199 -8.50 -9.25 0.41
N ASN A 200 -8.02 -9.83 1.50
CA ASN A 200 -6.96 -9.28 2.37
C ASN A 200 -5.88 -10.33 2.58
N GLY A 201 -4.61 -9.95 2.52
CA GLY A 201 -3.49 -10.86 2.76
C GLY A 201 -2.22 -10.14 3.18
N ASN A 202 -1.33 -10.84 3.86
CA ASN A 202 -0.01 -10.34 4.30
C ASN A 202 1.16 -11.16 3.74
N TYR A 203 0.90 -11.94 2.69
CA TYR A 203 1.88 -12.80 2.00
C TYR A 203 2.10 -12.34 0.55
N ALA A 204 1.86 -11.06 0.26
CA ALA A 204 2.13 -10.56 -1.08
C ALA A 204 3.64 -10.59 -1.36
N SER A 205 4.02 -11.02 -2.55
CA SER A 205 5.42 -11.07 -2.98
C SER A 205 5.54 -10.75 -4.46
N GLY A 206 6.69 -10.24 -4.87
CA GLY A 206 6.94 -9.89 -6.26
C GLY A 206 8.05 -8.86 -6.42
N THR A 207 7.98 -8.05 -7.48
CA THR A 207 9.06 -7.15 -7.88
C THR A 207 8.60 -5.70 -8.00
N VAL A 208 9.52 -4.79 -7.67
CA VAL A 208 9.46 -3.38 -8.05
C VAL A 208 10.66 -3.08 -8.92
N LYS A 209 10.45 -2.60 -10.14
CA LYS A 209 11.52 -2.05 -10.99
C LYS A 209 11.44 -0.55 -10.97
N LEU A 210 12.52 0.11 -10.60
CA LEU A 210 12.59 1.57 -10.52
C LEU A 210 13.51 2.10 -11.61
N TYR A 211 13.12 3.20 -12.23
CA TYR A 211 13.85 3.83 -13.31
C TYR A 211 13.99 5.33 -13.10
N ARG A 212 15.14 5.88 -13.46
CA ARG A 212 15.39 7.33 -13.53
C ARG A 212 15.22 7.83 -14.97
N ARG A 213 14.83 9.10 -15.11
CA ARG A 213 14.81 9.77 -16.41
C ARG A 213 16.24 9.91 -16.96
N ALA A 214 16.46 9.49 -18.20
CA ALA A 214 17.71 9.67 -18.93
C ALA A 214 17.40 10.20 -20.35
N GLY A 215 17.47 11.51 -20.53
CA GLY A 215 17.01 12.16 -21.77
C GLY A 215 15.51 11.93 -21.99
N ASN A 216 15.14 11.37 -23.14
CA ASN A 216 13.75 11.00 -23.45
C ASN A 216 13.36 9.61 -22.91
N ASP A 217 14.34 8.81 -22.50
CA ASP A 217 14.16 7.43 -22.06
C ASP A 217 14.21 7.28 -20.53
N PHE A 218 14.13 6.04 -20.09
CA PHE A 218 14.24 5.64 -18.70
C PHE A 218 15.34 4.60 -18.54
N GLU A 219 16.26 4.87 -17.62
CA GLU A 219 17.34 3.96 -17.25
C GLU A 219 16.97 3.24 -15.95
N LEU A 220 17.13 1.91 -15.94
CA LEU A 220 16.87 1.09 -14.76
C LEU A 220 17.84 1.47 -13.64
N ILE A 221 17.29 1.73 -12.45
CA ILE A 221 18.06 1.90 -11.22
C ILE A 221 18.36 0.53 -10.62
N ASP A 222 17.31 -0.23 -10.30
CA ASP A 222 17.41 -1.57 -9.74
C ASP A 222 16.06 -2.30 -9.86
N ILE A 223 16.08 -3.58 -9.55
CA ILE A 223 14.92 -4.45 -9.34
C ILE A 223 14.93 -4.87 -7.87
N PHE A 224 13.81 -4.66 -7.20
CA PHE A 224 13.63 -4.96 -5.78
C PHE A 224 12.69 -6.15 -5.62
N GLU A 225 13.20 -7.24 -5.08
CA GLU A 225 12.43 -8.43 -4.72
C GLU A 225 11.77 -8.18 -3.36
N GLY A 226 10.44 -8.13 -3.33
CA GLY A 226 9.65 -7.88 -2.14
C GLY A 226 8.88 -9.11 -1.68
N GLU A 227 8.79 -9.32 -0.37
CA GLU A 227 8.09 -10.44 0.25
C GLU A 227 7.26 -9.97 1.45
N LEU A 228 6.33 -10.79 1.91
CA LEU A 228 5.53 -10.54 3.12
C LEU A 228 4.85 -9.16 3.13
N GLY A 229 4.39 -8.72 1.95
CA GLY A 229 3.65 -7.48 1.78
C GLY A 229 2.19 -7.63 2.19
N GLY A 230 1.63 -6.56 2.76
CA GLY A 230 0.19 -6.43 2.95
C GLY A 230 -0.48 -6.09 1.62
N CYS A 231 -1.64 -6.68 1.34
CA CYS A 231 -2.39 -6.43 0.12
C CYS A 231 -3.90 -6.56 0.34
N GLU A 232 -4.66 -5.72 -0.33
CA GLU A 232 -6.11 -5.74 -0.31
C GLU A 232 -6.69 -5.39 -1.68
N TYR A 233 -7.74 -6.11 -2.06
CA TYR A 233 -8.46 -5.84 -3.29
C TYR A 233 -9.93 -6.18 -3.17
N GLY A 234 -10.80 -5.27 -3.59
CA GLY A 234 -12.24 -5.49 -3.65
C GLY A 234 -12.95 -4.52 -4.56
N VAL A 235 -14.11 -4.93 -5.05
CA VAL A 235 -15.05 -4.09 -5.82
C VAL A 235 -16.42 -4.14 -5.16
N TYR A 236 -17.25 -3.13 -5.40
CA TYR A 236 -18.69 -3.20 -5.07
C TYR A 236 -19.42 -4.20 -5.97
#